data_AF-A0A2H3BH84-F1
#
_entry.id   AF-A0A2H3BH84-F1
#
_cell.length_a   1.000
_cell.length_b   1.000
_cell.length_c   1.000
_cell.angle_alpha   90.00
_cell.angle_beta   90.00
_cell.angle_gamma   90.00
#
_symmetry.space_group_name_H-M   'P 1'
#
loop_
_entity.id
_entity.type
_entity.pdbx_description
1 polymer ?
#
loop_
_entity_poly.entity_id
_entity_poly.type
_entity_poly.pdbx_seq_one_letter_code
_entity_poly.pdbx_strand_id
1 'polypeptide(L)'
;PVEKLEVEEDDARIKRIEAVMHKLNTASDLRPPPTAAKPFDFGERRTFAVDPPSELLSRVQAFLPQMEASNAILTQRVELDPKSVDIEHITEGMDQYIEMNLGLGVFEHR
;
A
#
# COMPACT_ATOMS: atom_id res chain seq x y z
N PRO A 1 -19.22 -8.80 30.27
CA PRO A 1 -20.25 -8.59 29.23
C PRO A 1 -20.02 -9.54 28.05
N VAL A 2 -20.95 -10.47 27.84
CA VAL A 2 -20.90 -11.46 26.75
C VAL A 2 -21.42 -10.77 25.49
N GLU A 3 -20.54 -10.46 24.54
CA GLU A 3 -20.97 -10.03 23.21
C GLU A 3 -21.61 -11.24 22.51
N LYS A 4 -22.92 -11.16 22.28
CA LYS A 4 -23.66 -12.17 21.53
C LYS A 4 -23.36 -11.95 20.04
N LEU A 5 -22.97 -13.00 19.35
CA LEU A 5 -22.90 -12.97 17.89
C LEU A 5 -24.33 -12.85 17.36
N GLU A 6 -24.71 -11.65 16.91
CA GLU A 6 -26.01 -11.46 16.26
C GLU A 6 -25.99 -12.22 14.94
N VAL A 7 -26.76 -13.31 14.86
CA VAL A 7 -26.99 -14.01 13.59
C VAL A 7 -27.96 -13.15 12.80
N GLU A 8 -27.39 -12.26 11.99
CA GLU A 8 -28.10 -11.39 11.08
C GLU A 8 -28.39 -12.14 9.76
N GLU A 9 -29.60 -12.00 9.23
CA GLU A 9 -29.95 -12.52 7.90
C GLU A 9 -29.04 -11.91 6.82
N ASP A 10 -28.71 -12.67 5.77
CA ASP A 10 -27.72 -12.27 4.76
C ASP A 10 -28.01 -10.89 4.14
N ASP A 11 -29.28 -10.58 3.87
CA ASP A 11 -29.71 -9.30 3.31
C ASP A 11 -29.54 -8.12 4.27
N ALA A 12 -29.75 -8.34 5.57
CA ALA A 12 -29.57 -7.31 6.59
C ALA A 12 -28.06 -7.02 6.75
N ARG A 13 -27.25 -8.08 6.74
CA ARG A 13 -25.79 -7.99 6.79
C ARG A 13 -25.23 -7.19 5.62
N ILE A 14 -25.70 -7.44 4.40
CA ILE A 14 -25.28 -6.69 3.20
C ILE A 14 -25.58 -5.19 3.39
N LYS A 15 -26.80 -4.84 3.79
CA LYS A 15 -27.19 -3.43 4.03
C LYS A 15 -26.34 -2.74 5.09
N ARG A 16 -25.98 -3.47 6.16
CA ARG A 16 -25.11 -2.94 7.21
C ARG A 16 -23.71 -2.65 6.67
N ILE A 17 -23.15 -3.57 5.88
CA ILE A 17 -21.83 -3.40 5.26
C ILE A 17 -21.85 -2.23 4.27
N GLU A 18 -22.86 -2.14 3.42
CA GLU A 18 -23.05 -1.01 2.49
C GLU A 18 -23.09 0.33 3.24
N ALA A 19 -23.85 0.42 4.33
CA ALA A 19 -23.95 1.62 5.14
C ALA A 19 -22.62 2.02 5.81
N VAL A 20 -21.83 1.03 6.27
CA VAL A 20 -20.51 1.28 6.86
C VAL A 20 -19.53 1.76 5.79
N MET A 21 -19.49 1.09 4.64
CA MET A 21 -18.60 1.47 3.53
C MET A 21 -18.93 2.87 2.99
N HIS A 22 -20.22 3.20 2.85
CA HIS A 22 -20.64 4.54 2.45
C HIS A 22 -20.19 5.60 3.47
N LYS A 23 -20.30 5.33 4.78
CA LYS A 23 -19.83 6.25 5.83
C LYS A 23 -18.31 6.48 5.76
N LEU A 24 -17.53 5.43 5.50
CA LEU A 24 -16.07 5.54 5.35
C LEU A 24 -15.69 6.32 4.09
N ASN A 25 -16.40 6.12 2.98
CA ASN A 25 -16.17 6.86 1.75
C ASN A 25 -16.42 8.37 1.95
N THR A 26 -17.54 8.74 2.57
CA THR A 26 -17.84 10.15 2.88
C THR A 26 -16.84 10.77 3.86
N ALA A 27 -16.28 9.99 4.79
CA ALA A 27 -15.23 10.47 5.69
C ALA A 27 -13.89 10.72 4.98
N SER A 28 -13.63 10.01 3.87
CA SER A 28 -12.44 10.21 3.03
C SER A 28 -12.46 11.56 2.29
N ASP A 29 -13.64 12.00 1.84
CA ASP A 29 -13.82 13.30 1.15
C ASP A 29 -13.64 14.50 2.08
N LEU A 30 -13.70 14.31 3.39
CA LEU A 30 -13.43 15.34 4.40
C LEU A 30 -11.94 15.46 4.73
N ARG A 31 -11.06 14.71 4.05
CA ARG A 31 -9.61 14.85 4.23
C ARG A 31 -9.20 16.23 3.73
N PRO A 32 -8.70 17.13 4.60
CA PRO A 32 -8.20 18.41 4.14
C PRO A 32 -7.12 18.18 3.08
N PRO A 33 -7.05 19.02 2.04
CA PRO A 33 -6.00 18.91 1.03
C PRO A 33 -4.64 18.87 1.73
N PRO A 34 -3.67 18.10 1.20
CA PRO A 34 -2.33 18.07 1.77
C PRO A 34 -1.83 19.52 1.81
N THR A 35 -1.78 20.08 3.01
CA THR A 35 -1.19 21.39 3.22
C THR A 35 0.24 21.30 2.69
N ALA A 36 0.62 22.26 1.84
CA ALA A 36 1.91 22.29 1.16
C ALA A 36 3.00 21.78 2.12
N ALA A 37 3.60 20.64 1.73
CA ALA A 37 4.55 19.94 2.58
C ALA A 37 5.57 20.94 3.10
N LYS A 38 5.63 21.12 4.42
CA LYS A 38 6.69 21.90 5.03
C LYS A 38 8.01 21.30 4.52
N PRO A 39 8.96 22.12 4.02
CA PRO A 39 10.23 21.59 3.57
C PRO A 39 10.81 20.77 4.72
N PHE A 40 11.02 19.48 4.46
CA PHE A 40 11.58 18.57 5.44
C PHE A 40 13.01 19.04 5.73
N ASP A 41 13.20 19.61 6.91
CA ASP A 41 14.53 19.97 7.38
C ASP A 41 15.24 18.68 7.78
N PHE A 42 16.24 18.30 6.99
CA PHE A 42 17.08 17.12 7.26
C PHE A 42 18.00 17.34 8.48
N GLY A 43 17.94 18.51 9.12
CA GLY A 43 18.78 18.87 10.24
C GLY A 43 20.26 18.92 9.85
N GLU A 44 21.13 18.91 10.86
CA GLU A 44 22.58 18.84 10.63
C GLU A 44 22.95 17.48 10.03
N ARG A 45 23.34 17.47 8.75
CA ARG A 45 23.83 16.28 8.02
C ARG A 45 25.24 15.87 8.47
N ARG A 46 25.42 15.61 9.77
CA ARG A 46 26.66 15.06 10.30
C ARG A 46 26.76 13.59 9.92
N THR A 47 27.74 13.27 9.09
CA THR A 47 28.10 11.90 8.76
C THR A 47 29.26 11.45 9.63
N PHE A 48 29.35 10.14 9.90
CA PHE A 48 30.46 9.54 10.63
C PHE A 48 31.21 8.60 9.70
N ALA A 49 32.53 8.58 9.81
CA ALA A 49 33.35 7.63 9.05
C ALA A 49 32.97 6.20 9.48
N VAL A 50 32.73 5.34 8.51
CA VAL A 50 32.47 3.91 8.74
C VAL A 50 33.81 3.19 8.61
N ASP A 51 34.26 2.57 9.70
CA ASP A 51 35.52 1.83 9.70
C ASP A 51 35.49 0.62 8.73
N PRO A 52 36.61 0.27 8.06
CA PRO A 52 36.66 -0.91 7.19
C PRO A 52 36.69 -2.24 7.99
N PRO A 53 36.12 -3.35 7.47
CA PRO A 53 35.26 -3.50 6.30
C PRO A 53 33.79 -3.62 6.74
N SER A 54 33.01 -2.56 6.52
CA SER A 54 31.57 -2.66 6.78
C SER A 54 30.91 -3.42 5.63
N GLU A 55 30.38 -4.60 5.92
CA GLU A 55 29.56 -5.37 4.99
C GLU A 55 28.45 -4.52 4.34
N LEU A 56 28.00 -3.48 5.05
CA LEU A 56 27.04 -2.50 4.57
C LEU A 56 27.54 -1.75 3.33
N LEU A 57 28.78 -1.25 3.32
CA LEU A 57 29.33 -0.57 2.14
C LEU A 57 29.47 -1.53 0.95
N SER A 58 29.89 -2.77 1.19
CA SER A 58 29.95 -3.80 0.13
C SER A 58 28.57 -4.11 -0.45
N ARG A 59 27.53 -4.20 0.41
CA ARG A 59 26.15 -4.43 -0.03
C ARG A 59 25.60 -3.27 -0.84
N VAL A 60 25.87 -2.03 -0.42
CA VAL A 60 25.47 -0.83 -1.16
C VAL A 60 26.16 -0.77 -2.52
N GLN A 61 27.48 -1.03 -2.57
CA GLN A 61 28.23 -1.07 -3.82
C GLN A 61 27.71 -2.14 -4.79
N ALA A 62 27.29 -3.30 -4.28
CA ALA A 62 26.70 -4.35 -5.12
C ALA A 62 25.25 -4.05 -5.54
N PHE A 63 24.49 -3.32 -4.72
CA PHE A 63 23.07 -3.04 -4.92
C PHE A 63 22.82 -1.89 -5.89
N LEU A 64 23.57 -0.78 -5.78
CA LEU A 64 23.33 0.41 -6.60
C LEU A 64 23.38 0.16 -8.12
N PRO A 65 24.33 -0.63 -8.66
CA PRO A 65 24.36 -0.96 -10.09
C PRO A 65 23.14 -1.78 -10.53
N GLN A 66 22.64 -2.68 -9.66
CA GLN A 66 21.45 -3.48 -9.97
C GLN A 66 20.19 -2.62 -9.99
N MET A 67 20.11 -1.66 -9.07
CA MET A 67 19.01 -0.68 -9.04
C MET A 67 19.03 0.21 -10.28
N GLU A 68 20.20 0.69 -10.72
CA GLU A 68 20.33 1.45 -11.96
C GLU A 68 19.88 0.64 -13.18
N ALA A 69 20.34 -0.61 -13.30
CA ALA A 69 19.93 -1.50 -14.40
C ALA A 69 18.42 -1.74 -14.40
N SER A 70 17.82 -1.97 -13.22
CA SER A 70 16.37 -2.11 -13.06
C SER A 70 15.63 -0.84 -13.50
N ASN A 71 16.11 0.33 -13.10
CA ASN A 71 15.52 1.60 -13.48
C ASN A 71 15.61 1.84 -14.99
N ALA A 72 16.73 1.52 -15.63
CA ALA A 72 16.88 1.64 -17.08
C ALA A 72 15.88 0.74 -17.85
N ILE A 73 15.64 -0.47 -17.35
CA ILE A 73 14.62 -1.38 -17.92
C ILE A 73 13.21 -0.79 -17.75
N LEU A 74 12.90 -0.22 -16.58
CA LEU A 74 11.62 0.45 -16.36
C LEU A 74 11.44 1.64 -17.31
N THR A 75 12.46 2.46 -17.50
CA THR A 75 12.41 3.58 -18.46
C THR A 75 12.17 3.10 -19.88
N GLN A 76 12.87 2.05 -20.34
CA GLN A 76 12.62 1.47 -21.66
C GLN A 76 11.19 0.93 -21.81
N ARG A 77 10.63 0.32 -20.75
CA ARG A 77 9.24 -0.14 -20.75
C ARG A 77 8.25 1.02 -20.83
N VAL A 78 8.50 2.12 -20.12
CA VAL A 78 7.69 3.34 -20.21
C VAL A 78 7.73 3.93 -21.63
N GLU A 79 8.89 3.95 -22.29
CA GLU A 79 9.01 4.45 -23.66
C GLU A 79 8.25 3.60 -24.68
N LEU A 80 8.25 2.28 -24.51
CA LEU A 80 7.56 1.35 -25.39
C LEU A 80 6.05 1.31 -25.14
N ASP A 81 5.64 1.24 -23.87
CA ASP A 81 4.24 1.23 -23.45
C ASP A 81 4.09 1.85 -22.05
N PRO A 82 3.68 3.13 -21.97
CA PRO A 82 3.44 3.80 -20.69
C PRO A 82 2.42 3.08 -19.80
N LYS A 83 1.44 2.37 -20.38
CA LYS A 83 0.38 1.66 -19.63
C LYS A 83 0.89 0.39 -18.96
N SER A 84 2.01 -0.17 -19.43
CA SER A 84 2.62 -1.38 -18.86
C SER A 84 3.29 -1.15 -17.50
N VAL A 85 3.62 0.10 -17.18
CA VAL A 85 4.27 0.52 -15.92
C VAL A 85 3.28 1.22 -14.98
N ASP A 86 2.08 1.53 -15.48
CA ASP A 86 1.00 2.09 -14.69
C ASP A 86 0.36 0.99 -13.82
N ILE A 87 0.63 1.04 -12.52
CA ILE A 87 0.07 0.13 -11.52
C ILE A 87 -1.43 0.33 -11.29
N GLU A 88 -2.01 1.42 -11.81
CA GLU A 88 -3.45 1.69 -11.78
C GLU A 88 -4.16 1.28 -13.08
N HIS A 89 -3.41 0.80 -14.08
CA HIS A 89 -3.99 0.35 -15.34
C HIS A 89 -4.68 -1.02 -15.19
N ILE A 90 -6.00 -0.99 -15.19
CA ILE A 90 -6.85 -2.19 -15.22
C ILE A 90 -7.22 -2.46 -16.69
N THR A 91 -6.87 -3.64 -17.20
CA THR A 91 -7.23 -4.05 -18.56
C THR A 91 -8.75 -4.06 -18.76
N GLU A 92 -9.23 -3.57 -19.90
CA GLU A 92 -10.67 -3.58 -20.23
C GLU A 92 -11.21 -5.02 -20.17
N GLY A 93 -12.17 -5.26 -19.27
CA GLY A 93 -12.77 -6.58 -19.03
C GLY A 93 -12.21 -7.36 -17.83
N MET A 94 -11.24 -6.82 -17.08
CA MET A 94 -10.92 -7.35 -15.76
C MET A 94 -11.92 -6.81 -14.72
N ASP A 95 -12.55 -7.72 -14.00
CA ASP A 95 -13.42 -7.34 -12.89
C ASP A 95 -12.61 -6.70 -11.76
N GLN A 96 -13.11 -5.57 -11.25
CA GLN A 96 -12.49 -4.83 -10.13
C GLN A 96 -12.84 -5.49 -8.80
N TYR A 97 -12.24 -6.65 -8.50
CA TYR A 97 -12.37 -7.29 -7.20
C TYR A 97 -11.10 -7.10 -6.37
N ILE A 98 -11.26 -6.62 -5.13
CA ILE A 98 -10.19 -6.67 -4.13
C ILE A 98 -10.29 -8.03 -3.44
N GLU A 99 -9.44 -8.98 -3.84
CA GLU A 99 -9.36 -10.28 -3.17
C GLU A 99 -8.76 -10.11 -1.77
N MET A 100 -9.58 -10.35 -0.74
CA MET A 100 -9.12 -10.32 0.65
C MET A 100 -9.12 -11.74 1.22
N ASN A 101 -7.93 -12.29 1.43
CA ASN A 101 -7.74 -13.56 2.14
C ASN A 101 -7.89 -13.33 3.65
N LEU A 102 -9.14 -13.23 4.12
CA LEU A 102 -9.45 -13.01 5.53
C LEU A 102 -9.48 -14.35 6.29
N GLY A 103 -8.53 -14.53 7.21
CA GLY A 103 -8.51 -15.66 8.14
C GLY A 103 -9.57 -15.48 9.24
N LEU A 104 -10.83 -15.81 8.93
CA LEU A 104 -11.90 -15.81 9.92
C LEU A 104 -11.81 -17.08 10.77
N GLY A 105 -11.32 -16.94 12.00
CA GLY A 105 -11.28 -18.04 12.97
C GLY A 105 -12.68 -18.50 13.37
N VAL A 106 -12.82 -19.77 13.75
CA VAL A 106 -14.07 -20.32 14.27
C VAL A 106 -14.23 -19.89 15.72
N PHE A 107 -15.29 -19.15 16.04
CA PHE A 107 -15.62 -18.77 17.41
C PHE A 107 -16.33 -19.95 18.09
N GLU A 108 -15.64 -20.71 18.95
CA GLU A 108 -16.27 -21.75 19.76
C GLU A 108 -16.81 -21.19 21.07
N HIS A 109 -18.09 -21.44 21.33
CA HIS A 109 -18.78 -21.11 22.58
C HIS A 109 -18.61 -22.29 23.55
N ARG A 110 -18.06 -22.04 24.74
CA ARG A 110 -18.02 -23.01 25.84
C ARG A 110 -19.05 -22.66 26.91
#